data_AF-A0A2K5C0Z3-F1
#
_entry.id   AF-A0A2K5C0Z3-F1
#
_cell.length_a   1.000
_cell.length_b   1.000
_cell.length_c   1.000
_cell.angle_alpha   90.00
_cell.angle_beta   90.00
_cell.angle_gamma   90.00
#
_symmetry.space_group_name_H-M   'P 1'
#
loop_
_entity.id
_entity.type
_entity.pdbx_description
1 polymer ?
#
loop_
_entity_poly.entity_id
_entity_poly.type
_entity_poly.pdbx_seq_one_letter_code
_entity_poly.pdbx_strand_id
1 'polypeptide(L)' 'MDDYTSAIEVQPNFEVPYYNRGLILYRLGYFDDALEDFKKVLDLNPGIQDATLSLKQTILDKEEKQRRNVEKN' A
#
# COMPACT_ATOMS: atom_id res chain seq x y z
N MET A 1 8.06 -4.72 9.72
CA MET A 1 6.91 -5.16 8.89
C MET A 1 6.34 -6.45 9.44
N ASP A 2 7.18 -7.32 9.97
CA ASP A 2 6.82 -8.60 10.60
C ASP A 2 5.74 -8.48 11.69
N ASP A 3 5.75 -7.40 12.48
CA ASP A 3 4.70 -7.11 13.46
C ASP A 3 3.31 -6.96 12.80
N TYR A 4 3.24 -6.28 11.65
CA TYR A 4 1.99 -6.12 10.90
C TYR A 4 1.59 -7.40 10.18
N THR A 5 2.55 -8.19 9.68
CA THR A 5 2.26 -9.51 9.11
C THR A 5 1.67 -10.44 10.17
N SER A 6 2.28 -10.50 11.36
CA SER A 6 1.75 -11.28 12.49
C SER A 6 0.35 -10.79 12.89
N ALA A 7 0.13 -9.48 12.94
CA ALA A 7 -1.18 -8.91 13.25
C ALA A 7 -2.25 -9.28 12.20
N ILE A 8 -1.88 -9.32 10.92
CA ILE A 8 -2.74 -9.74 9.81
C ILE A 8 -3.10 -11.23 9.93
N GLU A 9 -2.14 -12.09 10.28
CA GLU A 9 -2.38 -13.52 10.47
C GLU A 9 -3.36 -13.79 11.62
N VAL A 10 -3.24 -13.02 12.72
CA VAL A 10 -4.13 -13.13 13.87
C VAL A 10 -5.52 -12.55 13.59
N GLN A 11 -5.60 -11.41 12.91
CA GLN A 11 -6.85 -10.73 12.61
C GLN A 11 -6.89 -10.20 11.17
N PRO A 12 -7.21 -11.05 10.18
CA PRO A 12 -7.11 -10.70 8.76
C PRO A 12 -8.17 -9.70 8.30
N ASN A 13 -9.20 -9.47 9.12
CA ASN A 13 -10.27 -8.49 8.87
C ASN A 13 -10.05 -7.18 9.65
N PHE A 14 -8.87 -6.98 10.23
CA PHE A 14 -8.48 -5.70 10.82
C PHE A 14 -7.65 -4.93 9.81
N GLU A 15 -8.12 -3.75 9.42
CA GLU A 15 -7.58 -2.99 8.31
C GLU A 15 -6.31 -2.19 8.68
N VAL A 16 -6.15 -1.83 9.95
CA VAL A 16 -5.04 -0.96 10.42
C VAL A 16 -3.65 -1.55 10.13
N PRO A 17 -3.38 -2.86 10.37
CA PRO A 17 -2.12 -3.48 10.00
C PRO A 17 -1.79 -3.40 8.51
N TYR A 18 -2.78 -3.61 7.64
CA TYR A 18 -2.59 -3.47 6.19
C TYR A 18 -2.25 -2.03 5.83
N TYR A 19 -2.99 -1.05 6.37
CA TYR A 19 -2.71 0.36 6.09
C TYR A 19 -1.28 0.76 6.49
N ASN A 20 -0.86 0.38 7.70
CA ASN A 20 0.48 0.70 8.19
C ASN A 20 1.59 -0.02 7.42
N ARG A 21 1.39 -1.30 7.07
CA ARG A 21 2.36 -2.05 6.27
C ARG A 21 2.46 -1.46 4.85
N GLY A 22 1.34 -1.11 4.24
CA GLY A 22 1.28 -0.43 2.94
C GLY A 22 2.03 0.90 2.93
N LEU A 23 1.90 1.72 3.98
CA LEU A 23 2.67 2.97 4.13
C LEU A 23 4.18 2.73 4.19
N ILE A 24 4.64 1.68 4.86
CA ILE A 24 6.06 1.36 4.92
C ILE A 24 6.55 0.84 3.57
N LEU A 25 5.80 -0.07 2.93
CA LEU A 25 6.11 -0.59 1.59
C LEU A 25 6.20 0.53 0.54
N TYR A 26 5.25 1.47 0.59
CA TYR A 26 5.26 2.67 -0.24
C TYR A 26 6.55 3.48 -0.04
N ARG A 27 6.93 3.76 1.22
CA ARG A 27 8.16 4.51 1.53
C ARG A 27 9.44 3.79 1.09
N LEU A 28 9.44 2.47 1.04
CA LEU A 28 10.55 1.67 0.52
C LEU A 28 10.53 1.55 -1.02
N GLY A 29 9.50 2.07 -1.68
CA GLY A 29 9.35 2.01 -3.13
C GLY A 29 8.89 0.64 -3.66
N TYR A 30 8.38 -0.22 -2.77
CA TYR A 30 7.69 -1.48 -3.08
C TYR A 30 6.22 -1.17 -3.39
N PHE A 31 6.01 -0.48 -4.51
CA PHE A 31 4.69 0.07 -4.83
C PHE A 31 3.64 -1.00 -5.08
N ASP A 32 3.99 -2.13 -5.70
CA ASP A 32 3.01 -3.21 -5.96
C ASP A 32 2.43 -3.80 -4.67
N ASP A 33 3.29 -4.11 -3.70
CA ASP A 33 2.87 -4.65 -2.40
C ASP A 33 2.06 -3.59 -1.61
N ALA A 34 2.47 -2.31 -1.67
CA ALA A 34 1.72 -1.23 -1.05
C ALA A 34 0.30 -1.08 -1.64
N LEU A 35 0.15 -1.24 -2.96
CA LEU A 35 -1.17 -1.20 -3.61
C LEU A 35 -2.06 -2.35 -3.14
N GLU A 36 -1.52 -3.56 -2.94
CA GLU A 36 -2.27 -4.70 -2.42
C GLU A 36 -2.79 -4.41 -1.01
N ASP A 37 -1.92 -3.93 -0.13
CA ASP A 37 -2.28 -3.57 1.24
C ASP A 37 -3.34 -2.46 1.30
N PHE A 38 -3.18 -1.38 0.51
CA PHE A 38 -4.17 -0.30 0.49
C PHE A 38 -5.52 -0.73 -0.10
N LYS A 39 -5.53 -1.61 -1.11
CA LYS A 39 -6.79 -2.19 -1.63
C LYS A 39 -7.48 -3.02 -0.56
N LYS A 40 -6.73 -3.83 0.19
CA LYS A 40 -7.30 -4.65 1.27
C LYS A 40 -7.94 -3.79 2.36
N VAL A 41 -7.36 -2.63 2.69
CA VAL A 41 -7.98 -1.65 3.60
C VAL A 41 -9.35 -1.20 3.09
N LEU A 42 -9.46 -0.86 1.81
CA LEU A 42 -10.72 -0.40 1.21
C LEU A 42 -11.74 -1.53 1.01
N ASP A 43 -11.29 -2.78 0.82
CA ASP A 43 -12.16 -3.95 0.79
C ASP A 43 -12.81 -4.21 2.18
N LEU A 44 -12.04 -3.98 3.25
CA LEU A 44 -12.52 -4.13 4.63
C LEU A 44 -13.35 -2.93 5.09
N ASN A 45 -12.92 -1.72 4.75
CA ASN A 45 -13.55 -0.46 5.12
C ASN A 45 -13.44 0.57 3.99
N PRO A 46 -14.44 0.63 3.10
CA PRO A 46 -14.45 1.54 1.94
C PRO A 46 -14.44 3.02 2.31
N GLY A 47 -14.79 3.37 3.56
CA GLY A 47 -14.90 4.76 4.03
C GLY A 47 -13.57 5.41 4.41
N ILE A 48 -12.46 4.67 4.40
CA ILE A 48 -11.15 5.20 4.80
C ILE A 48 -10.58 6.06 3.67
N GLN A 49 -10.79 7.37 3.80
CA GLN A 49 -10.30 8.37 2.85
C GLN A 49 -8.78 8.33 2.73
N ASP A 50 -8.07 8.14 3.83
CA ASP A 50 -6.61 8.06 3.86
C ASP A 50 -6.09 6.92 2.97
N ALA A 51 -6.68 5.73 3.04
CA ALA A 51 -6.31 4.60 2.20
C ALA A 51 -6.60 4.86 0.71
N THR A 52 -7.70 5.56 0.41
CA THR A 52 -8.00 6.00 -0.97
C THR A 52 -6.94 6.98 -1.49
N LEU A 53 -6.50 7.92 -0.65
CA LEU A 53 -5.46 8.89 -1.01
C LEU A 53 -4.10 8.19 -1.18
N SER A 54 -3.73 7.31 -0.26
CA SER A 54 -2.49 6.52 -0.33
C SER A 54 -2.45 5.63 -1.57
N LEU A 55 -3.58 4.98 -1.92
CA LEU A 55 -3.69 4.16 -3.14
C LEU A 55 -3.44 5.00 -4.39
N LYS A 56 -4.12 6.15 -4.51
CA LYS A 56 -3.95 7.08 -5.65
C LYS A 56 -2.51 7.57 -5.76
N GLN A 57 -1.91 8.00 -4.65
CA GLN A 57 -0.53 8.47 -4.61
C GLN A 57 0.45 7.37 -5.04
N THR A 58 0.25 6.14 -4.55
CA THR A 58 1.11 4.99 -4.88
C THR A 58 1.06 4.68 -6.38
N ILE A 59 -0.11 4.79 -7.03
CA ILE A 59 -0.23 4.60 -8.49
C ILE A 59 0.59 5.66 -9.24
N LEU A 60 0.44 6.94 -8.87
CA LEU A 60 1.16 8.04 -9.53
C LEU A 60 2.68 7.88 -9.42
N ASP A 61 3.18 7.55 -8.23
CA ASP A 61 4.62 7.41 -8.00
C ASP A 61 5.20 6.16 -8.66
N LYS A 62 4.40 5.08 -8.73
CA LYS A 62 4.77 3.88 -9.49
C LYS A 62 4.95 4.19 -10.96
N GLU A 63 3.99 4.89 -11.57
CA GLU A 63 4.08 5.28 -12.98
C GLU A 63 5.25 6.24 -13.22
N GLU A 64 5.48 7.19 -12.32
CA GLU A 64 6.60 8.12 -12.44
C GLU A 64 7.95 7.40 -12.36
N LYS A 65 8.09 6.43 -11.43
CA LYS A 65 9.28 5.56 -11.35
C LYS A 65 9.47 4.75 -12.64
N GLN A 66 8.40 4.23 -13.23
CA GLN A 66 8.48 3.52 -14.50
C GLN A 66 8.90 4.43 -15.66
N ARG A 67 8.31 5.63 -15.78
CA ARG A 67 8.69 6.62 -16.80
C ARG A 67 10.18 6.97 -16.72
N ARG A 68 10.66 7.31 -15.52
CA ARG A 68 12.10 7.62 -15.30
C ARG A 68 13.02 6.46 -15.63
N ASN A 69 12.57 5.22 -15.47
CA ASN A 69 13.38 4.05 -15.82
C ASN A 69 13.43 3.83 -17.33
N VAL A 70 12.36 4.15 -18.07
CA VAL A 70 12.34 4.09 -19.53
C VAL A 70 13.23 5.16 -20.14
N GLU A 71 13.21 6.39 -19.63
CA GLU A 71 14.04 7.51 -20.12
C GLU A 71 15.54 7.31 -19.89
N LYS A 72 15.93 6.39 -18.99
CA LYS A 72 17.33 6.09 -18.67
C LYS A 72 17.92 4.92 -19.48
N ASN A 73 17.11 4.23 -20.27
CA ASN A 73 17.51 3.11 -21.13
C ASN A 73 17.61 3.56 -22.59
#